data_AF-A0A926WTB6-F1
#
_entry.id   AF-A0A926WTB6-F1
#
_cell.length_a   1.000
_cell.length_b   1.000
_cell.length_c   1.000
_cell.angle_alpha   90.00
_cell.angle_beta   90.00
_cell.angle_gamma   90.00
#
_symmetry.space_group_name_H-M   'P 1'
#
loop_
_entity.id
_entity.type
_entity.pdbx_description
1 polymer ?
#
loop_
_entity_poly.entity_id
_entity_poly.type
_entity_poly.pdbx_seq_one_letter_code
_entity_poly.pdbx_strand_id
1 'polypeptide(L)' 'MSDLNRGIMKFKGADSPKAVTISTVLLLGSIAALVLWALQAAYALN' A
#
# COMPACT_ATOMS: atom_id res chain seq x y z
N MET A 1 11.75 13.15 -3.32
CA MET A 1 12.48 11.86 -3.25
C MET A 1 13.67 11.85 -4.23
N SER A 2 14.80 12.48 -3.90
CA SER A 2 16.03 12.29 -4.72
C SER A 2 16.96 11.22 -4.11
N ASP A 3 16.93 11.04 -2.79
CA ASP A 3 17.87 10.13 -2.09
C ASP A 3 17.54 8.64 -2.28
N LEU A 4 16.24 8.30 -2.35
CA LEU A 4 15.76 6.94 -2.67
C LEU A 4 16.18 6.47 -4.07
N ASN A 5 16.41 7.40 -5.02
CA ASN A 5 16.93 7.11 -6.36
C ASN A 5 18.46 6.95 -6.38
N ARG A 6 19.00 6.18 -5.42
CA ARG A 6 20.43 5.88 -5.33
C ARG A 6 20.68 4.38 -5.17
N GLY A 7 21.86 3.92 -5.57
CA GLY A 7 22.27 2.52 -5.45
C GLY A 7 21.31 1.55 -6.15
N ILE A 8 20.91 0.51 -5.43
CA ILE A 8 20.05 -0.58 -5.92
C ILE A 8 18.56 -0.21 -5.96
N MET A 9 18.13 0.90 -5.35
CA MET A 9 16.73 1.31 -5.29
C MET A 9 16.32 2.29 -6.39
N LYS A 10 17.10 2.35 -7.48
CA LYS A 10 16.82 3.18 -8.66
C LYS A 10 15.77 2.52 -9.56
N PHE A 11 14.51 2.64 -9.18
CA PHE A 11 13.39 2.16 -9.99
C PHE A 11 12.80 3.29 -10.83
N LYS A 12 12.92 3.16 -12.16
CA LYS A 12 12.43 4.19 -13.10
C LYS A 12 10.92 4.39 -12.93
N GLY A 13 10.53 5.61 -12.55
CA GLY A 13 9.12 6.00 -12.43
C GLY A 13 8.43 5.57 -11.14
N ALA A 14 9.13 4.90 -10.21
CA ALA A 14 8.56 4.48 -8.93
C ALA A 14 8.15 5.67 -8.05
N ASP A 15 8.90 6.78 -8.09
CA ASP A 15 8.58 8.01 -7.36
C ASP A 15 7.57 8.92 -8.10
N SER A 16 7.02 8.46 -9.23
CA SER A 16 6.01 9.28 -9.93
C SER A 16 4.74 9.38 -9.08
N PRO A 17 4.08 10.56 -9.03
CA PRO A 17 2.86 10.72 -8.23
C PRO A 17 1.77 9.68 -8.53
N LYS A 18 1.67 9.27 -9.80
CA LYS A 18 0.75 8.21 -10.25
C LYS A 18 1.09 6.87 -9.63
N ALA A 19 2.35 6.44 -9.71
CA ALA A 19 2.79 5.16 -9.16
C ALA A 19 2.57 5.10 -7.65
N VAL A 20 2.97 6.17 -6.93
CA VAL A 20 2.80 6.27 -5.48
C VAL A 20 1.32 6.17 -5.10
N THR A 21 0.44 6.90 -5.79
CA THR A 21 -1.01 6.88 -5.50
C THR A 21 -1.60 5.49 -5.63
N ILE A 22 -1.28 4.78 -6.72
CA ILE A 22 -1.77 3.41 -6.95
C ILE A 22 -1.26 2.46 -5.86
N SER A 23 0.04 2.52 -5.55
CA SER A 23 0.61 1.67 -4.50
C SER A 23 0.00 1.94 -3.13
N THR A 24 -0.28 3.20 -2.80
CA THR A 24 -0.91 3.58 -1.53
C THR A 24 -2.33 3.04 -1.42
N VAL A 25 -3.14 3.18 -2.47
CA VAL A 25 -4.51 2.63 -2.49
C VAL A 25 -4.49 1.12 -2.31
N LEU A 26 -3.55 0.44 -2.97
CA LEU A 26 -3.42 -1.01 -2.86
C LEU A 26 -3.01 -1.43 -1.45
N LEU A 27 -2.02 -0.76 -0.84
CA LEU A 27 -1.53 -1.09 0.50
C LEU A 27 -2.58 -0.81 1.58
N LEU A 28 -3.13 0.41 1.59
CA LEU A 28 -4.13 0.81 2.59
C LEU A 28 -5.45 0.07 2.40
N GLY A 29 -5.86 -0.17 1.16
CA GLY A 29 -7.03 -0.98 0.84
C GLY A 29 -6.88 -2.42 1.34
N SER A 30 -5.70 -3.02 1.16
CA SER A 30 -5.42 -4.37 1.65
C SER A 30 -5.46 -4.43 3.18
N ILE A 31 -4.86 -3.46 3.86
CA ILE A 31 -4.89 -3.38 5.33
C ILE A 31 -6.33 -3.23 5.82
N ALA A 32 -7.10 -2.31 5.25
CA ALA A 32 -8.50 -2.09 5.63
C ALA A 32 -9.35 -3.35 5.40
N ALA A 33 -9.19 -4.02 4.25
CA ALA A 33 -9.89 -5.27 3.96
C ALA A 33 -9.54 -6.36 4.98
N LEU A 34 -8.26 -6.52 5.34
CA LEU A 34 -7.83 -7.49 6.34
C LEU A 34 -8.38 -7.17 7.73
N VAL A 35 -8.44 -5.89 8.12
CA VAL A 35 -9.03 -5.48 9.41
C VAL A 35 -10.53 -5.78 9.43
N LEU A 36 -11.27 -5.41 8.39
CA LEU A 36 -12.70 -5.69 8.30
C LEU A 36 -12.98 -7.19 8.31
N TRP A 37 -12.20 -7.96 7.56
CA TRP A 37 -12.31 -9.41 7.55
C TRP A 37 -11.97 -10.02 8.92
N ALA A 38 -10.92 -9.56 9.59
CA ALA A 38 -10.56 -10.02 10.92
C ALA A 38 -11.67 -9.74 11.94
N LEU A 39 -12.32 -8.57 11.85
CA LEU A 39 -13.44 -8.21 12.70
C LEU A 39 -14.64 -9.14 12.46
N GLN A 40 -15.01 -9.41 11.20
CA GLN A 40 -16.11 -10.33 10.86
C GLN A 40 -15.79 -11.79 11.18
N ALA A 41 -14.53 -12.21 11.04
CA ALA A 41 -14.11 -13.59 11.28
C ALA A 41 -13.99 -13.89 12.79
N ALA A 42 -13.48 -12.94 13.58
CA ALA A 42 -13.28 -13.12 15.00
C ALA A 42 -14.54 -12.81 15.83
N TYR A 43 -15.39 -11.90 15.35
CA TYR A 43 -16.61 -11.48 16.04
C TYR A 43 -17.80 -11.70 15.13
N ALA A 44 -18.94 -12.12 15.69
CA ALA A 44 -20.20 -12.23 14.97
C ALA A 44 -20.80 -10.84 14.69
N LEU A 45 -20.09 -10.04 13.90
CA LEU A 45 -20.58 -8.81 13.30
C LEU A 45 -21.36 -9.20 12.04
N ASN A 46 -22.50 -9.86 12.26
CA ASN A 46 -23.53 -10.06 11.23
C ASN A 46 -24.58 -8.98 11.37
#